data_AF-A0AAW4T240-F1
#
_entry.id   AF-A0AAW4T240-F1
#
_cell.length_a   1.000
_cell.length_b   1.000
_cell.length_c   1.000
_cell.angle_alpha   90.00
_cell.angle_beta   90.00
_cell.angle_gamma   90.00
#
_symmetry.space_group_name_H-M   'P 1'
#
loop_
_entity.id
_entity.type
_entity.pdbx_description
1 polymer ?
#
loop_
_entity_poly.entity_id
_entity_poly.type
_entity_poly.pdbx_seq_one_letter_code
_entity_poly.pdbx_strand_id
1 'polypeptide(L)'
;MIAYHGILQNITALLAFVPFARFILHDRSLAALSSWSWQLWALQGVSFAAMLAGLVGHVALALRRRWGRTLNVAVWIALSAAMLMLSSWITVVIALPLGLATFALIYNRTSNDFLSLPHTTTAPTARRFASVGLLVASSTLHYWAIAYATLRTGTFGYVLPNTPPMDLLIAAAATLLLGTAVAPRGQRAWYCGMSLMTSAIAMLSMLLSYVPVATSLIRYMPHEYSRVAIPWSPITQYAALTFCVALVSIRVTKPPKRSDQGLNPDAPAESTSRETTR
;
A
#
# COMPACT_ATOMS: atom_id res chain seq x y z
N MET A 1 -9.35 -1.80 2.89
CA MET A 1 -8.32 -0.76 3.07
C MET A 1 -6.99 -1.37 3.49
N ILE A 2 -6.91 -1.99 4.68
CA ILE A 2 -5.66 -2.57 5.23
C ILE A 2 -5.01 -3.57 4.26
N ALA A 3 -5.80 -4.49 3.69
CA ALA A 3 -5.33 -5.42 2.67
C ALA A 3 -4.71 -4.71 1.45
N TYR A 4 -5.37 -3.69 0.90
CA TYR A 4 -4.89 -2.96 -0.28
C TYR A 4 -3.67 -2.09 0.00
N HIS A 5 -3.61 -1.46 1.18
CA HIS A 5 -2.42 -0.75 1.65
C HIS A 5 -1.22 -1.70 1.74
N GLY A 6 -1.39 -2.87 2.38
CA GLY A 6 -0.32 -3.85 2.47
C GLY A 6 0.08 -4.45 1.13
N ILE A 7 -0.86 -4.68 0.19
CA ILE A 7 -0.52 -5.09 -1.19
C ILE A 7 0.36 -4.03 -1.85
N LEU A 8 -0.03 -2.75 -1.80
CA LEU A 8 0.73 -1.65 -2.39
C LEU A 8 2.14 -1.54 -1.80
N GLN A 9 2.25 -1.62 -0.47
CA GLN A 9 3.52 -1.53 0.24
C GLN A 9 4.44 -2.72 -0.09
N ASN A 10 3.92 -3.95 -0.08
CA ASN A 10 4.72 -5.15 -0.38
C ASN A 10 5.14 -5.20 -1.86
N ILE A 11 4.26 -4.87 -2.82
CA ILE A 11 4.63 -4.79 -4.24
C ILE A 11 5.75 -3.78 -4.44
N THR A 12 5.62 -2.61 -3.83
CA THR A 12 6.62 -1.56 -4.01
C THR A 12 7.94 -1.90 -3.31
N ALA A 13 7.89 -2.53 -2.15
CA ALA A 13 9.09 -3.05 -1.49
C ALA A 13 9.77 -4.13 -2.34
N LEU A 14 9.01 -5.00 -3.02
CA LEU A 14 9.56 -5.99 -3.95
C LEU A 14 10.19 -5.33 -5.19
N LEU A 15 9.61 -4.25 -5.70
CA LEU A 15 10.22 -3.47 -6.78
C LEU A 15 11.61 -2.94 -6.38
N ALA A 16 11.83 -2.66 -5.09
CA ALA A 16 13.14 -2.23 -4.61
C ALA A 16 14.27 -3.25 -4.89
N PHE A 17 13.93 -4.53 -5.06
CA PHE A 17 14.87 -5.60 -5.40
C PHE A 17 15.10 -5.77 -6.91
N VAL A 18 14.37 -5.07 -7.79
CA VAL A 18 14.54 -5.15 -9.25
C VAL A 18 15.93 -4.67 -9.71
N PRO A 19 16.46 -3.51 -9.25
CA PRO A 19 17.82 -3.11 -9.57
C PRO A 19 18.85 -4.12 -9.08
N PHE A 20 18.61 -4.73 -7.92
CA PHE A 20 19.48 -5.75 -7.36
C PHE A 20 19.53 -7.01 -8.24
N ALA A 21 18.36 -7.52 -8.66
CA ALA A 21 18.27 -8.64 -9.58
C ALA A 21 18.93 -8.32 -10.93
N ARG A 22 18.72 -7.11 -11.47
CA ARG A 22 19.32 -6.73 -12.75
C ARG A 22 20.83 -6.48 -12.66
N PHE A 23 21.32 -5.91 -11.57
CA PHE A 23 22.76 -5.74 -11.32
C PHE A 23 23.45 -7.10 -11.21
N ILE A 24 22.83 -8.09 -10.54
CA ILE A 24 23.31 -9.49 -10.49
C ILE A 24 23.29 -10.16 -11.87
N LEU A 25 22.25 -9.91 -12.68
CA LEU A 25 22.00 -10.61 -13.94
C LEU A 25 22.66 -9.98 -15.18
N HIS A 26 23.01 -8.69 -15.16
CA HIS A 26 23.58 -7.99 -16.32
C HIS A 26 25.00 -7.48 -16.10
N ASP A 27 25.26 -6.82 -14.97
CA ASP A 27 26.59 -6.30 -14.68
C ASP A 27 27.37 -7.39 -13.94
N ARG A 28 28.25 -8.10 -14.67
CA ARG A 28 29.09 -9.22 -14.18
C ARG A 28 30.05 -8.87 -13.02
N SER A 29 29.81 -7.83 -12.23
CA SER A 29 30.61 -7.45 -11.08
C SER A 29 30.06 -8.08 -9.78
N LEU A 30 30.25 -9.40 -9.64
CA LEU A 30 30.15 -10.08 -8.33
C LEU A 30 31.00 -9.39 -7.24
N ALA A 31 31.98 -8.58 -7.65
CA ALA A 31 32.82 -7.74 -6.79
C ALA A 31 32.05 -6.67 -6.00
N ALA A 32 30.98 -6.08 -6.54
CA ALA A 32 30.16 -5.12 -5.79
C ALA A 32 29.38 -5.80 -4.66
N LEU A 33 28.98 -7.05 -4.91
CA LEU A 33 28.21 -7.91 -4.02
C LEU A 33 29.08 -8.59 -2.95
N SER A 34 30.35 -8.86 -3.25
CA SER A 34 31.32 -9.37 -2.30
C SER A 34 31.73 -8.36 -1.23
N SER A 35 31.43 -7.07 -1.43
CA SER A 35 31.70 -6.01 -0.44
C SER A 35 30.67 -5.94 0.68
N TRP A 36 29.53 -6.61 0.52
CA TRP A 36 28.45 -6.61 1.50
C TRP A 36 28.71 -7.63 2.60
N SER A 37 28.47 -7.26 3.86
CA SER A 37 28.54 -8.22 4.96
C SER A 37 27.49 -9.31 4.82
N TRP A 38 27.76 -10.46 5.44
CA TRP A 38 26.79 -11.55 5.55
C TRP A 38 25.47 -11.06 6.20
N GLN A 39 25.55 -10.12 7.14
CA GLN A 39 24.40 -9.57 7.85
C GLN A 39 23.48 -8.81 6.88
N LEU A 40 24.05 -7.99 6.00
CA LEU A 40 23.28 -7.28 4.99
C LEU A 40 22.63 -8.24 4.00
N TRP A 41 23.34 -9.29 3.57
CA TRP A 41 22.79 -10.35 2.74
C TRP A 41 21.59 -11.05 3.38
N ALA A 42 21.72 -11.42 4.66
CA ALA A 42 20.64 -12.02 5.42
C ALA A 42 19.45 -11.08 5.58
N LEU A 43 19.70 -9.80 5.86
CA LEU A 43 18.65 -8.77 5.97
C LEU A 43 17.88 -8.62 4.66
N GLN A 44 18.56 -8.58 3.51
CA GLN A 44 17.90 -8.49 2.20
C GLN A 44 17.09 -9.76 1.89
N GLY A 45 17.66 -10.94 2.12
CA GLY A 45 16.98 -12.21 1.89
C GLY A 45 15.72 -12.38 2.75
N VAL A 46 15.84 -12.11 4.06
CA VAL A 46 14.70 -12.17 4.98
C VAL A 46 13.65 -11.11 4.63
N SER A 47 14.07 -9.89 4.29
CA SER A 47 13.14 -8.82 3.88
C SER A 47 12.40 -9.21 2.61
N PHE A 48 13.08 -9.73 1.60
CA PHE A 48 12.47 -10.19 0.35
C PHE A 48 11.42 -11.29 0.61
N ALA A 49 11.79 -12.32 1.39
CA ALA A 49 10.88 -13.40 1.76
C ALA A 49 9.66 -12.89 2.54
N ALA A 50 9.87 -11.97 3.49
CA ALA A 50 8.80 -11.35 4.26
C ALA A 50 7.86 -10.52 3.38
N MET A 51 8.37 -9.76 2.40
CA MET A 51 7.51 -8.98 1.49
C MET A 51 6.69 -9.89 0.57
N LEU A 52 7.23 -11.02 0.11
CA LEU A 52 6.48 -12.02 -0.64
C LEU A 52 5.38 -12.67 0.20
N ALA A 53 5.72 -13.16 1.39
CA ALA A 53 4.76 -13.79 2.29
C ALA A 53 3.69 -12.78 2.77
N GLY A 54 4.10 -11.54 3.04
CA GLY A 54 3.20 -10.43 3.36
C GLY A 54 2.26 -10.11 2.19
N LEU A 55 2.75 -10.09 0.94
CA LEU A 55 1.90 -9.91 -0.23
C LEU A 55 0.85 -11.01 -0.33
N VAL A 56 1.25 -12.28 -0.19
CA VAL A 56 0.33 -13.43 -0.20
C VAL A 56 -0.70 -13.30 0.92
N GLY A 57 -0.29 -12.92 2.14
CA GLY A 57 -1.19 -12.72 3.27
C GLY A 57 -2.21 -11.60 3.03
N HIS A 58 -1.78 -10.46 2.49
CA HIS A 58 -2.69 -9.34 2.19
C HIS A 58 -3.62 -9.62 1.00
N VAL A 59 -3.16 -10.36 -0.02
CA VAL A 59 -4.02 -10.86 -1.10
C VAL A 59 -5.06 -11.84 -0.54
N ALA A 60 -4.65 -12.78 0.32
CA ALA A 60 -5.56 -13.69 0.99
C ALA A 60 -6.63 -12.92 1.79
N LEU A 61 -6.25 -11.87 2.52
CA LEU A 61 -7.18 -10.97 3.20
C LEU A 61 -8.12 -10.24 2.25
N ALA A 62 -7.63 -9.76 1.11
CA ALA A 62 -8.46 -9.12 0.08
C ALA A 62 -9.50 -10.10 -0.50
N LEU A 63 -9.12 -11.37 -0.63
CA LEU A 63 -9.97 -12.49 -1.03
C LEU A 63 -10.80 -13.08 0.13
N ARG A 64 -10.90 -12.36 1.27
CA ARG A 64 -11.67 -12.75 2.46
C ARG A 64 -11.24 -14.07 3.13
N ARG A 65 -10.00 -14.51 2.93
CA ARG A 65 -9.47 -15.73 3.56
C ARG A 65 -8.91 -15.43 4.96
N ARG A 66 -9.46 -16.10 5.98
CA ARG A 66 -9.12 -15.88 7.39
C ARG A 66 -7.65 -16.17 7.74
N TRP A 67 -7.04 -17.18 7.10
CA TRP A 67 -5.63 -17.50 7.32
C TRP A 67 -4.67 -16.39 6.88
N GLY A 68 -5.12 -15.45 6.04
CA GLY A 68 -4.32 -14.28 5.69
C GLY A 68 -3.95 -13.43 6.90
N ARG A 69 -4.77 -13.44 7.97
CA ARG A 69 -4.45 -12.76 9.24
C ARG A 69 -3.27 -13.41 9.94
N THR A 70 -3.37 -14.72 10.16
CA THR A 70 -2.36 -15.47 10.88
C THR A 70 -1.03 -15.44 10.13
N LEU A 71 -1.05 -15.53 8.80
CA LEU A 71 0.16 -15.36 8.00
C LEU A 71 0.78 -13.98 8.17
N ASN A 72 0.00 -12.89 8.05
CA ASN A 72 0.55 -11.53 8.19
C ASN A 72 1.13 -11.26 9.58
N VAL A 73 0.50 -11.77 10.64
CA VAL A 73 1.04 -11.68 12.01
C VAL A 73 2.34 -12.49 12.12
N ALA A 74 2.35 -13.73 11.65
CA ALA A 74 3.52 -14.59 11.69
C ALA A 74 4.71 -13.99 10.92
N VAL A 75 4.47 -13.44 9.73
CA VAL A 75 5.47 -12.76 8.91
C VAL A 75 6.05 -11.55 9.65
N TRP A 76 5.21 -10.72 10.27
CA TRP A 76 5.69 -9.54 11.00
C TRP A 76 6.51 -9.91 12.24
N ILE A 77 6.10 -10.96 12.99
CA ILE A 77 6.86 -11.48 14.13
C ILE A 77 8.20 -12.05 13.67
N ALA A 78 8.19 -12.90 12.65
CA ALA A 78 9.40 -13.52 12.11
C ALA A 78 10.39 -12.48 11.57
N LEU A 79 9.89 -11.48 10.82
CA LEU A 79 10.70 -10.37 10.34
C LEU A 79 11.30 -9.55 11.49
N SER A 80 10.50 -9.26 12.52
CA SER A 80 10.97 -8.52 13.69
C SER A 80 12.06 -9.29 14.44
N ALA A 81 11.85 -10.59 14.68
CA ALA A 81 12.84 -11.46 15.30
C ALA A 81 14.14 -11.50 14.50
N ALA A 82 14.05 -11.67 13.18
CA ALA A 82 15.23 -11.68 12.31
C ALA A 82 15.97 -10.33 12.31
N MET A 83 15.25 -9.20 12.27
CA MET A 83 15.86 -7.87 12.36
C MET A 83 16.55 -7.64 13.71
N LEU A 84 15.99 -8.15 14.81
CA LEU A 84 16.64 -8.12 16.13
C LEU A 84 17.92 -8.96 16.14
N MET A 85 17.89 -10.18 15.58
CA MET A 85 19.06 -11.06 15.49
C MET A 85 20.17 -10.49 14.60
N LEU A 86 19.80 -9.75 13.55
CA LEU A 86 20.71 -9.11 12.60
C LEU A 86 21.09 -7.68 13.01
N SER A 87 21.01 -7.36 14.32
CA SER A 87 21.42 -6.08 14.91
C SER A 87 20.74 -4.83 14.35
N SER A 88 19.58 -4.98 13.71
CA SER A 88 18.77 -3.89 13.16
C SER A 88 17.59 -3.55 14.08
N TRP A 89 17.79 -3.60 15.40
CA TRP A 89 16.70 -3.49 16.39
C TRP A 89 15.95 -2.15 16.34
N ILE A 90 16.61 -1.06 15.94
CA ILE A 90 16.01 0.28 15.91
C ILE A 90 14.85 0.36 14.90
N THR A 91 14.92 -0.39 13.80
CA THR A 91 13.84 -0.44 12.79
C THR A 91 12.60 -1.11 13.38
N VAL A 92 12.78 -2.14 14.20
CA VAL A 92 11.70 -2.86 14.90
C VAL A 92 11.01 -1.94 15.90
N VAL A 93 11.78 -1.20 16.71
CA VAL A 93 11.22 -0.25 17.70
C VAL A 93 10.39 0.83 17.01
N ILE A 94 10.87 1.38 15.90
CA ILE A 94 10.16 2.40 15.12
C ILE A 94 8.90 1.82 14.46
N ALA A 95 8.95 0.59 13.97
CA ALA A 95 7.82 -0.06 13.30
C ALA A 95 6.78 -0.64 14.28
N LEU A 96 7.13 -0.83 15.55
CA LEU A 96 6.29 -1.47 16.57
C LEU A 96 4.90 -0.82 16.71
N PRO A 97 4.77 0.52 16.84
CA PRO A 97 3.45 1.16 16.97
C PRO A 97 2.56 0.92 15.76
N LEU A 98 3.16 0.93 14.55
CA LEU A 98 2.45 0.69 13.30
C LEU A 98 1.99 -0.78 13.19
N GLY A 99 2.85 -1.72 13.61
CA GLY A 99 2.52 -3.15 13.66
C GLY A 99 1.34 -3.42 14.60
N LEU A 100 1.39 -2.89 15.82
CA LEU A 100 0.32 -3.02 16.81
C LEU A 100 -1.00 -2.40 16.32
N ALA A 101 -0.95 -1.19 15.74
CA ALA A 101 -2.13 -0.57 15.16
C ALA A 101 -2.72 -1.42 14.02
N THR A 102 -1.87 -1.99 13.17
CA THR A 102 -2.29 -2.87 12.06
C THR A 102 -2.95 -4.13 12.59
N PHE A 103 -2.40 -4.77 13.63
CA PHE A 103 -3.00 -5.95 14.25
C PHE A 103 -4.35 -5.63 14.90
N ALA A 104 -4.43 -4.54 15.67
CA ALA A 104 -5.69 -4.10 16.25
C ALA A 104 -6.76 -3.91 15.18
N LEU A 105 -6.41 -3.32 14.03
CA LEU A 105 -7.32 -3.13 12.91
C LEU A 105 -7.69 -4.44 12.18
N ILE A 106 -6.73 -5.36 12.00
CA ILE A 106 -6.97 -6.67 11.37
C ILE A 106 -7.89 -7.55 12.23
N TYR A 107 -7.79 -7.47 13.55
CA TYR A 107 -8.57 -8.26 14.50
C TYR A 107 -9.81 -7.54 15.04
N ASN A 108 -10.07 -6.31 14.62
CA ASN A 108 -11.26 -5.58 15.01
C ASN A 108 -12.54 -6.29 14.53
N ARG A 109 -13.65 -6.05 15.25
CA ARG A 109 -14.99 -6.57 14.96
C ARG A 109 -15.43 -6.34 13.52
N THR A 110 -15.16 -5.15 12.96
CA THR A 110 -15.49 -4.83 11.57
C THR A 110 -14.76 -5.71 10.54
N SER A 111 -13.51 -6.08 10.82
CA SER A 111 -12.76 -7.03 10.00
C SER A 111 -13.28 -8.46 10.17
N ASN A 112 -13.66 -8.86 11.39
CA ASN A 112 -14.32 -10.15 11.65
C ASN A 112 -15.62 -10.29 10.89
N ASP A 113 -16.46 -9.26 10.94
CA ASP A 113 -17.72 -9.23 10.21
C ASP A 113 -17.48 -9.31 8.70
N PHE A 114 -16.42 -8.67 8.18
CA PHE A 114 -16.06 -8.76 6.76
C PHE A 114 -15.59 -10.16 6.32
N LEU A 115 -14.79 -10.84 7.14
CA LEU A 115 -14.27 -12.18 6.84
C LEU A 115 -15.26 -13.32 7.15
N SER A 116 -16.39 -13.02 7.80
CA SER A 116 -17.47 -13.98 8.04
C SER A 116 -18.53 -13.97 6.96
N LEU A 117 -18.53 -12.97 6.06
CA LEU A 117 -19.45 -12.96 4.93
C LEU A 117 -19.23 -14.17 4.01
N PRO A 118 -20.32 -14.79 3.51
CA PRO A 118 -20.25 -15.69 2.38
C PRO A 118 -19.59 -15.01 1.18
N HIS A 119 -18.91 -15.78 0.35
CA HIS A 119 -18.40 -15.33 -0.95
C HIS A 119 -19.61 -14.93 -1.80
N THR A 120 -19.95 -13.65 -1.76
CA THR A 120 -20.97 -13.08 -2.63
C THR A 120 -20.33 -12.93 -3.99
N THR A 121 -20.68 -13.83 -4.90
CA THR A 121 -20.36 -13.78 -6.32
C THR A 121 -21.18 -12.67 -6.99
N THR A 122 -21.07 -11.44 -6.51
CA THR A 122 -21.53 -10.30 -7.30
C THR A 122 -20.57 -10.15 -8.46
N ALA A 123 -21.04 -10.47 -9.67
CA ALA A 123 -20.25 -10.33 -10.88
C ALA A 123 -19.70 -8.89 -10.96
N PRO A 124 -18.38 -8.71 -11.12
CA PRO A 124 -17.81 -7.38 -11.22
C PRO A 124 -18.29 -6.73 -12.52
N THR A 125 -19.00 -5.61 -12.42
CA THR A 125 -19.32 -4.81 -13.59
C THR A 125 -18.05 -4.18 -14.14
N ALA A 126 -17.90 -4.13 -15.47
CA ALA A 126 -16.72 -3.53 -16.13
C ALA A 126 -16.43 -2.11 -15.62
N ARG A 127 -17.49 -1.34 -15.37
CA ARG A 127 -17.43 0.01 -14.77
C ARG A 127 -16.80 0.02 -13.38
N ARG A 128 -17.18 -0.92 -12.51
CA ARG A 128 -16.63 -1.03 -11.15
C ARG A 128 -15.17 -1.47 -11.18
N PHE A 129 -14.84 -2.40 -12.08
CA PHE A 129 -13.46 -2.83 -12.30
C PHE A 129 -12.59 -1.67 -12.79
N ALA A 130 -13.03 -0.92 -13.80
CA ALA A 130 -12.33 0.25 -14.33
C ALA A 130 -12.12 1.33 -13.26
N SER A 131 -13.16 1.66 -12.49
CA SER A 131 -13.07 2.63 -11.38
C SER A 131 -12.05 2.19 -10.32
N VAL A 132 -12.13 0.94 -9.86
CA VAL A 132 -11.19 0.40 -8.86
C VAL A 132 -9.77 0.36 -9.42
N GLY A 133 -9.58 -0.06 -10.67
CA GLY A 133 -8.28 -0.09 -11.34
C GLY A 133 -7.64 1.29 -11.41
N LEU A 134 -8.40 2.31 -11.83
CA LEU A 134 -7.94 3.70 -11.88
C LEU A 134 -7.60 4.26 -10.50
N LEU A 135 -8.38 3.92 -9.47
CA LEU A 135 -8.12 4.35 -8.10
C LEU A 135 -6.92 3.66 -7.46
N VAL A 136 -6.65 2.39 -7.84
CA VAL A 136 -5.44 1.67 -7.46
C VAL A 136 -4.22 2.23 -8.18
N ALA A 137 -4.34 2.54 -9.48
CA ALA A 137 -3.29 3.22 -10.22
C ALA A 137 -2.97 4.57 -9.59
N SER A 138 -4.00 5.36 -9.26
CA SER A 138 -3.83 6.64 -8.59
C SER A 138 -3.12 6.51 -7.24
N SER A 139 -3.51 5.59 -6.37
CA SER A 139 -2.86 5.43 -5.07
C SER A 139 -1.41 4.97 -5.20
N THR A 140 -1.13 4.12 -6.19
CA THR A 140 0.22 3.66 -6.53
C THR A 140 1.09 4.81 -7.02
N LEU A 141 0.58 5.63 -7.95
CA LEU A 141 1.29 6.77 -8.51
C LEU A 141 1.56 7.86 -7.46
N HIS A 142 0.60 8.15 -6.58
CA HIS A 142 0.80 9.04 -5.43
C HIS A 142 1.96 8.55 -4.56
N TYR A 143 1.95 7.26 -4.22
CA TYR A 143 2.98 6.65 -3.40
C TYR A 143 4.36 6.68 -4.07
N TRP A 144 4.44 6.32 -5.35
CA TRP A 144 5.68 6.31 -6.12
C TRP A 144 6.24 7.70 -6.37
N ALA A 145 5.39 8.70 -6.61
CA ALA A 145 5.83 10.08 -6.76
C ALA A 145 6.58 10.57 -5.51
N ILE A 146 6.02 10.30 -4.33
CA ILE A 146 6.65 10.67 -3.06
C ILE A 146 7.87 9.79 -2.77
N ALA A 147 7.82 8.49 -3.03
CA ALA A 147 8.97 7.60 -2.89
C ALA A 147 10.15 8.05 -3.77
N TYR A 148 9.86 8.45 -5.00
CA TYR A 148 10.86 8.96 -5.93
C TYR A 148 11.39 10.34 -5.49
N ALA A 149 10.52 11.24 -5.01
CA ALA A 149 10.94 12.52 -4.45
C ALA A 149 11.79 12.37 -3.16
N THR A 150 11.55 11.33 -2.35
CA THR A 150 12.33 11.06 -1.13
C THR A 150 13.75 10.59 -1.40
N LEU A 151 13.92 9.65 -2.33
CA LEU A 151 15.23 9.02 -2.53
C LEU A 151 16.00 9.62 -3.70
N ARG A 152 15.33 10.18 -4.72
CA ARG A 152 15.90 10.67 -6.00
C ARG A 152 16.88 9.72 -6.71
N THR A 153 17.11 8.53 -6.17
CA THR A 153 18.19 7.59 -6.45
C THR A 153 17.70 6.16 -6.15
N GLY A 154 18.46 5.13 -6.55
CA GLY A 154 18.08 3.73 -6.37
C GLY A 154 17.01 3.27 -7.36
N THR A 155 16.10 2.39 -6.92
CA THR A 155 15.10 1.73 -7.77
C THR A 155 14.27 2.66 -8.62
N PHE A 156 13.78 3.76 -8.06
CA PHE A 156 12.92 4.68 -8.81
C PHE A 156 13.73 5.54 -9.78
N GLY A 157 14.96 5.92 -9.43
CA GLY A 157 15.87 6.56 -10.40
C GLY A 157 16.29 5.63 -11.54
N TYR A 158 16.26 4.31 -11.31
CA TYR A 158 16.59 3.32 -12.33
C TYR A 158 15.40 2.90 -13.20
N VAL A 159 14.22 2.73 -12.60
CA VAL A 159 12.98 2.33 -13.30
C VAL A 159 12.34 3.53 -14.02
N LEU A 160 12.48 4.74 -13.48
CA LEU A 160 11.91 5.98 -14.00
C LEU A 160 13.00 7.07 -14.15
N PRO A 161 14.05 6.85 -14.98
CA PRO A 161 15.22 7.72 -15.02
C PRO A 161 14.94 9.14 -15.52
N ASN A 162 13.92 9.31 -16.37
CA ASN A 162 13.61 10.59 -17.04
C ASN A 162 12.23 11.15 -16.64
N THR A 163 11.55 10.56 -15.67
CA THR A 163 10.18 10.96 -15.32
C THR A 163 10.23 11.77 -14.03
N PRO A 164 10.06 13.10 -14.06
CA PRO A 164 10.07 13.89 -12.83
C PRO A 164 8.93 13.45 -11.89
N PRO A 165 9.14 13.49 -10.56
CA PRO A 165 8.09 13.11 -9.60
C PRO A 165 6.77 13.86 -9.79
N MET A 166 6.84 15.08 -10.34
CA MET A 166 5.66 15.90 -10.61
C MET A 166 4.75 15.28 -11.69
N ASP A 167 5.32 14.66 -12.73
CA ASP A 167 4.53 14.00 -13.77
C ASP A 167 3.75 12.81 -13.23
N LEU A 168 4.34 12.08 -12.28
CA LEU A 168 3.68 11.02 -11.55
C LEU A 168 2.51 11.57 -10.71
N LEU A 169 2.67 12.72 -10.04
CA LEU A 169 1.58 13.37 -9.31
C LEU A 169 0.44 13.83 -10.23
N ILE A 170 0.77 14.40 -11.39
CA ILE A 170 -0.22 14.83 -12.38
C ILE A 170 -1.02 13.62 -12.89
N ALA A 171 -0.32 12.54 -13.27
CA ALA A 171 -0.95 11.29 -13.66
C ALA A 171 -1.79 10.68 -12.52
N ALA A 172 -1.31 10.77 -11.28
CA ALA A 172 -2.03 10.29 -10.10
C ALA A 172 -3.33 11.08 -9.88
N ALA A 173 -3.31 12.39 -10.06
CA ALA A 173 -4.50 13.24 -9.98
C ALA A 173 -5.49 12.95 -11.12
N ALA A 174 -5.01 12.82 -12.36
CA ALA A 174 -5.85 12.49 -13.51
C ALA A 174 -6.54 11.14 -13.34
N THR A 175 -5.81 10.10 -12.93
CA THR A 175 -6.36 8.77 -12.66
C THR A 175 -7.32 8.76 -11.47
N LEU A 176 -7.09 9.59 -10.45
CA LEU A 176 -8.04 9.78 -9.34
C LEU A 176 -9.36 10.36 -9.85
N LEU A 177 -9.30 11.46 -10.61
CA LEU A 177 -10.48 12.13 -11.14
C LEU A 177 -11.27 11.21 -12.07
N LEU A 178 -10.59 10.50 -12.98
CA LEU A 178 -11.24 9.52 -13.85
C LEU A 178 -11.84 8.36 -13.06
N GLY A 179 -11.09 7.78 -12.12
CA GLY A 179 -11.56 6.67 -11.29
C GLY A 179 -12.77 7.03 -10.43
N THR A 180 -12.81 8.26 -9.90
CA THR A 180 -13.94 8.79 -9.14
C THR A 180 -15.14 9.15 -10.01
N ALA A 181 -14.92 9.66 -11.23
CA ALA A 181 -16.01 9.94 -12.17
C ALA A 181 -16.72 8.66 -12.63
N VAL A 182 -15.95 7.61 -12.91
CA VAL A 182 -16.44 6.28 -13.32
C VAL A 182 -17.12 5.55 -12.17
N ALA A 183 -16.78 5.86 -10.91
CA ALA A 183 -17.39 5.22 -9.74
C ALA A 183 -18.93 5.40 -9.70
N PRO A 184 -19.67 4.46 -9.08
CA PRO A 184 -21.12 4.52 -8.94
C PRO A 184 -21.59 5.85 -8.34
N ARG A 185 -22.67 6.41 -8.90
CA ARG A 185 -23.29 7.64 -8.37
C ARG A 185 -23.67 7.41 -6.90
N GLY A 186 -23.38 8.38 -6.03
CA GLY A 186 -23.57 8.28 -4.58
C GLY A 186 -22.41 7.64 -3.79
N GLN A 187 -21.46 6.98 -4.45
CA GLN A 187 -20.29 6.36 -3.78
C GLN A 187 -18.95 6.99 -4.17
N ARG A 188 -18.94 7.95 -5.11
CA ARG A 188 -17.73 8.54 -5.70
C ARG A 188 -16.75 9.11 -4.68
N ALA A 189 -17.22 9.97 -3.77
CA ALA A 189 -16.37 10.58 -2.76
C ALA A 189 -15.87 9.57 -1.71
N TRP A 190 -16.63 8.50 -1.45
CA TRP A 190 -16.17 7.41 -0.61
C TRP A 190 -15.02 6.63 -1.27
N TYR A 191 -15.17 6.23 -2.54
CA TYR A 191 -14.10 5.56 -3.30
C TYR A 191 -12.85 6.44 -3.45
N CYS A 192 -13.04 7.74 -3.71
CA CYS A 192 -11.97 8.75 -3.71
C CYS A 192 -11.21 8.75 -2.39
N GLY A 193 -11.93 8.96 -1.29
CA GLY A 193 -11.35 9.04 0.05
C GLY A 193 -10.64 7.76 0.43
N MET A 194 -11.17 6.59 0.06
CA MET A 194 -10.51 5.30 0.32
C MET A 194 -9.20 5.13 -0.47
N SER A 195 -9.12 5.60 -1.72
CA SER A 195 -7.89 5.60 -2.50
C SER A 195 -6.83 6.53 -1.88
N LEU A 196 -7.21 7.76 -1.57
CA LEU A 196 -6.33 8.75 -0.92
C LEU A 196 -5.89 8.32 0.48
N MET A 197 -6.77 7.69 1.26
CA MET A 197 -6.42 7.14 2.57
C MET A 197 -5.38 6.02 2.43
N THR A 198 -5.54 5.17 1.42
CA THR A 198 -4.61 4.06 1.14
C THR A 198 -3.22 4.58 0.76
N SER A 199 -3.14 5.61 -0.09
CA SER A 199 -1.87 6.24 -0.44
C SER A 199 -1.27 6.99 0.75
N ALA A 200 -2.06 7.76 1.52
CA ALA A 200 -1.60 8.49 2.68
C ALA A 200 -0.96 7.58 3.74
N ILE A 201 -1.64 6.49 4.10
CA ILE A 201 -1.09 5.51 5.05
C ILE A 201 0.18 4.87 4.49
N ALA A 202 0.22 4.52 3.20
CA ALA A 202 1.43 4.00 2.57
C ALA A 202 2.61 4.97 2.65
N MET A 203 2.38 6.25 2.32
CA MET A 203 3.39 7.30 2.39
C MET A 203 3.90 7.49 3.82
N LEU A 204 3.02 7.51 4.82
CA LEU A 204 3.40 7.63 6.24
C LEU A 204 4.20 6.42 6.71
N SER A 205 3.78 5.19 6.37
CA SER A 205 4.52 3.96 6.69
C SER A 205 5.92 3.95 6.08
N MET A 206 6.05 4.41 4.83
CA MET A 206 7.32 4.54 4.14
C MET A 206 8.22 5.59 4.81
N LEU A 207 7.70 6.77 5.11
CA LEU A 207 8.46 7.82 5.81
C LEU A 207 8.99 7.31 7.15
N LEU A 208 8.16 6.59 7.90
CA LEU A 208 8.56 5.98 9.16
C LEU A 208 9.72 4.98 8.97
N SER A 209 9.72 4.21 7.88
CA SER A 209 10.80 3.28 7.54
C SER A 209 12.14 3.97 7.22
N TYR A 210 12.12 5.24 6.82
CA TYR A 210 13.32 6.03 6.55
C TYR A 210 13.87 6.80 7.76
N VAL A 211 13.11 6.89 8.86
CA VAL A 211 13.56 7.56 10.09
C VAL A 211 14.92 7.06 10.60
N PRO A 212 15.22 5.74 10.63
CA PRO A 212 16.53 5.25 11.08
C PRO A 212 17.68 5.83 10.27
N VAL A 213 17.54 5.89 8.94
CA VAL A 213 18.62 6.28 8.02
C VAL A 213 18.69 7.78 7.76
N ALA A 214 17.65 8.54 8.07
CA ALA A 214 17.58 9.98 7.83
C ALA A 214 17.89 10.85 9.06
N THR A 215 18.08 10.25 10.24
CA THR A 215 18.28 10.95 11.52
C THR A 215 19.63 10.60 12.15
N SER A 216 19.85 10.96 13.42
CA SER A 216 21.01 10.49 14.21
C SER A 216 20.91 9.02 14.60
N LEU A 217 19.76 8.37 14.38
CA LEU A 217 19.56 6.95 14.67
C LEU A 217 20.36 6.03 13.74
N ILE A 218 20.91 6.56 12.64
CA ILE A 218 21.79 5.84 11.70
C ILE A 218 22.97 5.16 12.42
N ARG A 219 23.43 5.73 13.54
CA ARG A 219 24.50 5.14 14.38
C ARG A 219 24.16 3.77 14.96
N TYR A 220 22.88 3.40 14.96
CA TYR A 220 22.38 2.10 15.41
C TYR A 220 22.03 1.16 14.26
N MET A 221 22.26 1.57 13.01
CA MET A 221 22.09 0.73 11.81
C MET A 221 23.43 0.02 11.48
N PRO A 222 23.40 -1.08 10.72
CA PRO A 222 24.62 -1.70 10.18
C PRO A 222 25.48 -0.68 9.41
N HIS A 223 26.81 -0.84 9.44
CA HIS A 223 27.76 0.17 8.97
C HIS A 223 27.65 0.47 7.47
N GLU A 224 27.02 -0.42 6.70
CA GLU A 224 26.76 -0.26 5.26
C GLU A 224 25.66 0.76 4.96
N TYR A 225 24.83 1.10 5.95
CA TYR A 225 23.84 2.13 5.80
C TYR A 225 24.49 3.51 5.91
N SER A 226 24.24 4.34 4.90
CA SER A 226 24.62 5.74 4.89
C SER A 226 23.43 6.63 5.23
N ARG A 227 23.73 7.80 5.81
CA ARG A 227 22.69 8.80 6.09
C ARG A 227 22.11 9.32 4.78
N VAL A 228 20.78 9.34 4.68
CA VAL A 228 20.05 9.87 3.52
C VAL A 228 19.41 11.21 3.88
N ALA A 229 19.60 12.22 3.04
CA ALA A 229 18.93 13.50 3.17
C ALA A 229 17.53 13.44 2.55
N ILE A 230 16.50 13.61 3.38
CA ILE A 230 15.10 13.58 2.95
C ILE A 230 14.47 14.96 3.14
N PRO A 231 13.77 15.52 2.14
CA PRO A 231 13.05 16.77 2.28
C PRO A 231 11.75 16.57 3.09
N TRP A 232 11.89 16.38 4.41
CA TRP A 232 10.80 16.02 5.33
C TRP A 232 9.61 16.97 5.31
N SER A 233 9.84 18.28 5.33
CA SER A 233 8.77 19.27 5.42
C SER A 233 7.74 19.17 4.28
N PRO A 234 8.11 19.29 2.98
CA PRO A 234 7.13 19.23 1.90
C PRO A 234 6.43 17.86 1.82
N ILE A 235 7.15 16.76 2.11
CA ILE A 235 6.58 15.42 2.01
C ILE A 235 5.58 15.14 3.14
N THR A 236 5.90 15.52 4.37
CA THR A 236 4.99 15.35 5.52
C THR A 236 3.75 16.23 5.39
N GLN A 237 3.91 17.48 4.92
CA GLN A 237 2.77 18.36 4.62
C GLN A 237 1.86 17.76 3.56
N TYR A 238 2.44 17.22 2.49
CA TYR A 238 1.67 16.55 1.44
C TYR A 238 0.90 15.34 1.98
N ALA A 239 1.58 14.43 2.70
CA ALA A 239 0.96 13.25 3.28
C ALA A 239 -0.17 13.61 4.26
N ALA A 240 0.04 14.63 5.10
CA ALA A 240 -0.97 15.14 6.03
C ALA A 240 -2.17 15.74 5.29
N LEU A 241 -1.94 16.54 4.25
CA LEU A 241 -3.02 17.10 3.43
C LEU A 241 -3.83 16.00 2.76
N THR A 242 -3.16 15.02 2.13
CA THR A 242 -3.82 13.86 1.51
C THR A 242 -4.67 13.09 2.53
N PHE A 243 -4.14 12.87 3.73
CA PHE A 243 -4.85 12.21 4.82
C PHE A 243 -6.09 12.98 5.27
N CYS A 244 -5.98 14.30 5.45
CA CYS A 244 -7.10 15.17 5.82
C CYS A 244 -8.20 15.15 4.75
N VAL A 245 -7.83 15.30 3.46
CA VAL A 245 -8.79 15.24 2.34
C VAL A 245 -9.47 13.88 2.28
N ALA A 246 -8.72 12.80 2.48
CA ALA A 246 -9.25 11.44 2.54
C ALA A 246 -10.26 11.27 3.67
N LEU A 247 -9.92 11.74 4.88
CA LEU A 247 -10.78 11.70 6.05
C LEU A 247 -12.08 12.46 5.82
N VAL A 248 -12.00 13.70 5.34
CA VAL A 248 -13.19 14.52 5.04
C VAL A 248 -14.07 13.80 4.02
N SER A 249 -13.48 13.30 2.93
CA SER A 249 -14.21 12.57 1.88
C SER A 249 -14.93 11.32 2.41
N ILE A 250 -14.30 10.57 3.32
CA ILE A 250 -14.89 9.38 3.95
C ILE A 250 -15.96 9.77 4.98
N ARG A 251 -15.76 10.82 5.77
CA ARG A 251 -16.67 11.22 6.86
C ARG A 251 -17.94 11.89 6.35
N VAL A 252 -17.85 12.68 5.28
CA VAL A 252 -18.98 13.37 4.66
C VAL A 252 -19.85 12.39 3.83
N THR A 253 -19.33 11.20 3.52
CA THR A 253 -20.06 10.17 2.76
C THR A 253 -20.53 9.02 3.63
N LYS A 254 -21.72 8.49 3.34
CA LYS A 254 -22.17 7.23 3.94
C LYS A 254 -21.41 6.08 3.28
N PRO A 255 -20.89 5.09 4.05
CA PRO A 255 -20.33 3.89 3.45
C PRO A 255 -21.39 3.24 2.55
N PRO A 256 -21.00 2.62 1.41
CA PRO A 256 -21.92 1.97 0.50
C PRO A 256 -22.91 1.08 1.25
N LYS A 257 -24.23 1.35 1.12
CA LYS A 257 -25.24 0.48 1.72
C LYS A 257 -25.17 -0.88 1.02
N ARG A 258 -25.26 -1.95 1.82
CA ARG A 258 -25.12 -3.35 1.36
C ARG A 258 -26.21 -3.75 0.35
N SER A 259 -27.34 -3.03 0.31
CA SER A 259 -28.42 -3.16 -0.68
C SER A 259 -28.06 -2.65 -2.08
N ASP A 260 -27.20 -1.63 -2.16
CA ASP A 260 -26.84 -0.98 -3.44
C ASP A 260 -25.79 -1.79 -4.24
N GLN A 261 -25.29 -2.88 -3.66
CA GLN A 261 -24.43 -3.84 -4.37
C GLN A 261 -25.24 -4.93 -5.11
N GLY A 262 -26.55 -5.02 -4.87
CA GLY A 262 -27.47 -5.94 -5.56
C GLY A 262 -28.42 -5.26 -6.56
N LEU A 263 -28.62 -3.94 -6.47
CA LEU A 263 -29.38 -3.18 -7.45
C LEU A 263 -28.45 -2.74 -8.58
N ASN A 264 -28.60 -3.38 -9.74
CA ASN A 264 -27.98 -2.95 -10.97
C ASN A 264 -28.46 -1.51 -11.30
N PRO A 265 -27.61 -0.47 -11.17
CA PRO A 265 -28.03 0.91 -11.46
C PRO A 265 -28.22 1.15 -12.97
N ASP A 266 -27.85 0.18 -13.80
CA ASP A 266 -28.01 0.19 -15.26
C ASP A 266 -29.20 -0.69 -15.70
N ALA A 267 -30.07 -1.12 -14.78
CA ALA A 267 -31.35 -1.72 -15.18
C ALA A 267 -32.23 -0.62 -15.81
N PRO A 268 -32.72 -0.80 -17.04
CA PRO A 268 -33.71 0.11 -17.60
C PRO A 268 -34.91 0.16 -16.64
N ALA A 269 -35.47 1.35 -16.46
CA ALA A 269 -36.69 1.56 -15.70
C ALA A 269 -37.86 0.92 -16.44
N GLU A 270 -37.99 -0.41 -16.40
CA GLU A 270 -39.12 -1.12 -16.96
C GLU A 270 -39.97 -1.75 -15.84
N SER A 271 -41.19 -1.22 -15.79
CA SER A 271 -42.43 -1.82 -15.31
C SER A 271 -42.50 -2.33 -13.87
N THR A 272 -42.68 -1.39 -12.94
CA THR A 272 -43.64 -1.61 -11.83
C THR A 272 -45.05 -1.59 -12.42
N SER A 273 -45.43 -2.64 -13.15
CA SER A 273 -46.83 -2.93 -13.41
C SER A 273 -47.41 -3.50 -12.13
N ARG A 274 -48.25 -2.70 -11.47
CA ARG A 274 -49.17 -3.18 -10.43
C ARG A 274 -50.07 -4.24 -11.05
N GLU A 275 -49.84 -5.50 -10.73
CA GLU A 275 -50.90 -6.50 -10.78
C GLU A 275 -51.67 -6.43 -9.46
N THR A 276 -52.68 -5.56 -9.46
CA THR A 276 -53.85 -5.70 -8.60
C THR A 276 -54.85 -6.60 -9.34
N THR A 277 -55.04 -7.82 -8.85
CA THR A 277 -56.24 -8.61 -9.15
C THR A 277 -56.74 -9.27 -7.87
N ARG A 278 -58.07 -9.22 -7.78
CA ARG A 278 -58.96 -9.64 -6.69
C ARG A 278 -58.89 -11.13 -6.40
#